data_AF-A0A2S9GNB2-F1
#
_entry.id   AF-A0A2S9GNB2-F1
#
_cell.length_a   1.000
_cell.length_b   1.000
_cell.length_c   1.000
_cell.angle_alpha   90.00
_cell.angle_beta   90.00
_cell.angle_gamma   90.00
#
_symmetry.space_group_name_H-M   'P 1'
#
loop_
_entity.id
_entity.type
_entity.pdbx_description
1 polymer ?
#
loop_
_entity_poly.entity_id
_entity_poly.type
_entity_poly.pdbx_seq_one_letter_code
_entity_poly.pdbx_strand_id
1 'polypeptide(L)' 'ALPAAAQICSCNNVTKGDLTDAIACGCTDVPALKSCTKAGTSCGSCVPLLKQILEAEGVEQSKALCEHFSHSRAELFEI' A
#
# COMPACT_ATOMS: atom_id res chain seq x y z
N ALA A 1 3.26 -17.15 -2.58
CA ALA A 1 2.86 -15.85 -3.17
C ALA A 1 1.50 -16.00 -3.86
N LEU A 2 0.66 -14.95 -3.84
CA LEU A 2 -0.63 -14.94 -4.56
C LEU A 2 -0.42 -14.83 -6.09
N PRO A 3 -1.30 -15.41 -6.92
CA PRO A 3 -1.24 -15.27 -8.37
C PRO A 3 -1.54 -13.82 -8.81
N ALA A 4 -1.04 -13.41 -9.99
CA ALA A 4 -1.24 -12.05 -10.51
C ALA A 4 -2.73 -11.69 -10.68
N ALA A 5 -3.55 -12.64 -11.13
CA ALA A 5 -4.99 -12.45 -11.29
C ALA A 5 -5.78 -12.41 -9.96
N ALA A 6 -5.13 -12.59 -8.80
CA ALA A 6 -5.82 -12.50 -7.51
C ALA A 6 -6.39 -11.09 -7.30
N GLN A 7 -7.69 -11.01 -7.00
CA GLN A 7 -8.37 -9.75 -6.79
C GLN A 7 -8.04 -9.18 -5.40
N ILE A 8 -7.40 -8.01 -5.36
CA ILE A 8 -6.93 -7.36 -4.13
C ILE A 8 -7.92 -6.29 -3.66
N CYS A 9 -8.49 -5.52 -4.59
CA CYS A 9 -9.52 -4.51 -4.29
C CYS A 9 -10.83 -4.86 -5.03
N SER A 10 -11.84 -5.34 -4.31
CA SER A 10 -13.16 -5.61 -4.91
C SER A 10 -13.87 -4.33 -5.37
N CYS A 11 -13.78 -3.24 -4.60
CA CYS A 11 -14.51 -2.01 -4.91
C CYS A 11 -14.10 -1.37 -6.23
N ASN A 12 -12.82 -1.49 -6.60
CA ASN A 12 -12.26 -0.86 -7.78
C ASN A 12 -11.74 -1.88 -8.80
N ASN A 13 -12.05 -3.17 -8.62
CA ASN A 13 -11.63 -4.27 -9.48
C ASN A 13 -10.12 -4.27 -9.80
N VAL A 14 -9.28 -4.18 -8.76
CA VAL A 14 -7.81 -4.16 -8.90
C VAL A 14 -7.23 -5.50 -8.45
N THR A 15 -6.37 -6.08 -9.28
CA THR A 15 -5.69 -7.36 -9.05
C THR A 15 -4.27 -7.15 -8.50
N LYS A 16 -3.62 -8.25 -8.08
CA LYS A 16 -2.21 -8.22 -7.69
C LYS A 16 -1.32 -7.78 -8.86
N GLY A 17 -1.61 -8.25 -10.07
CA GLY A 17 -0.87 -7.89 -11.28
C GLY A 17 -0.86 -6.38 -11.52
N ASP A 18 -2.05 -5.76 -11.45
CA ASP A 18 -2.17 -4.29 -11.61
C ASP A 18 -1.31 -3.53 -10.58
N LEU A 19 -1.21 -4.04 -9.35
CA LEU A 19 -0.39 -3.43 -8.30
C LEU A 19 1.11 -3.64 -8.55
N THR A 20 1.53 -4.85 -8.90
CA THR A 20 2.95 -5.12 -9.19
C THR A 20 3.43 -4.36 -10.42
N ASP A 21 2.58 -4.20 -11.43
CA ASP A 21 2.88 -3.41 -12.62
C ASP A 21 2.98 -1.91 -12.27
N ALA A 22 2.09 -1.40 -11.42
CA ALA A 22 2.17 -0.02 -10.93
C ALA A 22 3.45 0.23 -10.10
N ILE A 23 3.85 -0.74 -9.27
CA ILE A 23 5.11 -0.67 -8.50
C ILE A 23 6.31 -0.67 -9.45
N ALA A 24 6.32 -1.55 -10.46
CA ALA A 24 7.35 -1.57 -11.48
C ALA A 24 7.41 -0.26 -12.30
N CYS A 25 6.28 0.44 -12.44
CA CYS A 25 6.19 1.78 -13.04
C CYS A 25 6.57 2.93 -12.07
N GLY A 26 6.96 2.63 -10.83
CA GLY A 26 7.47 3.61 -9.86
C GLY A 26 6.50 4.06 -8.78
N CYS A 27 5.33 3.42 -8.61
CA CYS A 27 4.45 3.72 -7.47
C CYS A 27 5.08 3.07 -6.19
N THR A 28 5.74 3.87 -5.34
CA THR A 28 6.54 3.39 -4.18
C THR A 28 5.87 3.60 -2.81
N ASP A 29 4.59 3.93 -2.76
CA ASP A 29 3.84 4.03 -1.51
C ASP A 29 2.33 3.83 -1.75
N VAL A 30 1.56 3.76 -0.66
CA VAL A 30 0.11 3.57 -0.74
C VAL A 30 -0.59 4.77 -1.40
N PRO A 31 -0.27 6.04 -1.10
CA PRO A 31 -0.80 7.19 -1.84
C PRO A 31 -0.60 7.10 -3.36
N ALA A 32 0.60 6.74 -3.81
CA ALA A 32 0.91 6.54 -5.22
C ALA A 32 0.06 5.40 -5.79
N LEU A 33 0.00 4.23 -5.14
CA LEU A 33 -0.87 3.13 -5.59
C LEU A 33 -2.36 3.53 -5.68
N LYS A 34 -2.86 4.31 -4.72
CA LYS A 34 -4.23 4.86 -4.75
C LYS A 34 -4.44 5.75 -5.97
N SER A 35 -3.47 6.61 -6.29
CA SER A 35 -3.53 7.48 -7.46
C SER A 35 -3.46 6.68 -8.77
N CYS A 36 -2.52 5.73 -8.84
CA CYS A 36 -2.23 4.92 -10.02
C CYS A 36 -3.39 3.95 -10.35
N THR A 37 -3.93 3.26 -9.33
CA THR A 37 -4.82 2.09 -9.52
C THR A 37 -6.23 2.28 -8.93
N LYS A 38 -6.46 3.33 -8.14
CA LYS A 38 -7.66 3.55 -7.32
C LYS A 38 -7.87 2.53 -6.20
N ALA A 39 -7.00 1.53 -6.01
CA ALA A 39 -7.14 0.58 -4.90
C ALA A 39 -7.16 1.30 -3.54
N GLY A 40 -8.10 0.93 -2.66
CA GLY A 40 -8.18 1.52 -1.31
C GLY A 40 -8.76 2.93 -1.21
N THR A 41 -9.40 3.44 -2.27
CA THR A 41 -10.05 4.77 -2.30
C THR A 41 -11.55 4.74 -1.95
N SER A 42 -12.20 3.57 -1.95
CA SER A 42 -13.62 3.41 -1.65
C SER A 42 -13.86 3.00 -0.19
N CYS A 43 -13.83 1.70 0.14
CA CYS A 43 -14.02 1.22 1.52
C CYS A 43 -12.73 1.13 2.35
N GLY A 44 -11.57 1.19 1.70
CA GLY A 44 -10.25 1.13 2.35
C GLY A 44 -9.82 -0.25 2.91
N SER A 45 -10.65 -1.29 2.84
CA SER A 45 -10.36 -2.59 3.48
C SER A 45 -9.10 -3.29 2.95
N CYS A 46 -8.73 -3.02 1.70
CA CYS A 46 -7.53 -3.59 1.06
C CYS A 46 -6.23 -2.84 1.40
N VAL A 47 -6.29 -1.67 2.06
CA VAL A 47 -5.09 -0.85 2.33
C VAL A 47 -3.99 -1.59 3.10
N PRO A 48 -4.28 -2.41 4.14
CA PRO A 48 -3.25 -3.23 4.79
C PRO A 48 -2.57 -4.20 3.83
N LEU A 49 -3.33 -4.78 2.90
CA LEU A 49 -2.80 -5.71 1.91
C LEU A 49 -1.95 -5.00 0.83
N LEU A 50 -2.29 -3.75 0.47
CA LEU A 50 -1.43 -2.93 -0.39
C LEU A 50 -0.04 -2.72 0.22
N LYS A 51 0.03 -2.46 1.54
CA LYS A 51 1.32 -2.32 2.25
C LYS A 51 2.13 -3.62 2.24
N GLN A 52 1.48 -4.76 2.46
CA GLN A 52 2.14 -6.07 2.39
C GLN A 52 2.68 -6.38 0.99
N ILE A 53 1.98 -5.98 -0.06
CA ILE A 53 2.47 -6.15 -1.44
C ILE A 53 3.68 -5.25 -1.69
N LEU A 54 3.63 -3.97 -1.29
CA LEU A 54 4.79 -3.06 -1.39
C LEU A 54 6.02 -3.64 -0.68
N GLU A 55 5.86 -4.14 0.55
CA GLU A 55 6.93 -4.79 1.31
C GLU A 55 7.47 -6.04 0.59
N ALA A 56 6.58 -6.87 0.03
CA ALA A 56 6.96 -8.06 -0.73
C ALA A 56 7.70 -7.73 -2.05
N GLU A 57 7.43 -6.56 -2.64
CA GLU A 57 8.17 -6.03 -3.80
C GLU A 57 9.42 -5.23 -3.39
N GLY A 58 9.79 -5.23 -2.11
CA GLY A 58 11.02 -4.62 -1.59
C GLY A 58 10.94 -3.11 -1.34
N VAL A 59 9.73 -2.54 -1.30
CA VAL A 59 9.52 -1.12 -1.02
C VAL A 59 9.50 -0.88 0.49
N GLU A 60 10.51 -0.16 0.99
CA GLU A 60 10.63 0.18 2.41
C GLU A 60 9.46 1.08 2.86
N GLN A 61 8.85 0.73 4.00
CA GLN A 61 7.77 1.51 4.60
C GLN A 61 8.29 2.38 5.74
N SER A 62 7.86 3.64 5.78
CA SER A 62 8.18 4.51 6.91
C SER A 62 7.53 4.02 8.20
N LYS A 63 8.28 4.09 9.31
CA LYS A 63 7.77 3.86 10.67
C LYS A 63 7.01 5.05 11.25
N ALA A 64 7.05 6.20 10.59
CA ALA A 64 6.34 7.42 10.99
C ALA A 64 4.84 7.15 11.16
N LEU A 65 4.22 7.74 12.18
CA LEU A 65 2.77 7.65 12.39
C LEU A 65 2.01 8.24 11.19
N CYS A 66 2.47 9.38 10.70
CA CYS A 66 1.99 10.03 9.49
C CYS A 66 3.05 11.01 8.98
N GLU A 67 2.77 11.69 7.87
CA GLU A 67 3.66 12.71 7.28
C GLU A 67 4.01 13.87 8.23
N HIS A 68 3.21 14.10 9.28
CA HIS A 68 3.42 15.18 10.25
C HIS A 68 4.30 14.77 11.43
N PHE A 69 4.49 13.47 11.68
CA PHE A 69 5.22 12.96 12.85
C PHE A 69 6.16 11.82 12.45
N SER A 70 7.47 12.08 12.52
CA SER A 70 8.53 11.11 12.16
C SER A 70 8.61 9.89 13.09
N HIS A 71 8.01 9.97 14.27
CA HIS A 71 7.94 8.90 15.25
C HIS A 71 6.75 8.00 14.96
N SER A 72 6.91 6.71 15.22
CA SER A 72 5.80 5.76 15.25
C SER A 72 4.84 6.08 16.40
N ARG A 73 3.66 5.47 16.36
CA ARG A 73 2.67 5.62 17.45
C ARG A 73 3.22 5.16 18.80
N ALA A 74 4.05 4.11 18.81
CA ALA A 74 4.64 3.58 20.05
C ALA A 74 5.71 4.54 20.61
N GLU A 75 6.62 5.01 19.76
CA GLU A 75 7.68 5.96 20.13
C GLU A 75 7.11 7.27 20.69
N LEU A 76 5.95 7.75 20.21
CA LEU A 76 5.30 8.95 20.74
C LEU A 76 4.86 8.86 22.20
N PHE A 77 4.63 7.66 22.75
CA PHE A 77 4.31 7.48 24.17
C PHE A 77 5.54 7.58 25.08
N GLU A 78 6.74 7.54 24.52
CA GLU A 78 8.02 7.52 25.23
C GLU A 78 8.71 8.89 25.26
N ILE A 79 8.08 9.92 24.69
CA ILE A 79 8.56 11.32 24.66
C ILE A 79 8.10 12.09 25.90
#